data_AF-A0A3A0A3L4-F1
#
_entry.id   AF-A0A3A0A3L4-F1
#
_cell.length_a   1.000
_cell.length_b   1.000
_cell.length_c   1.000
_cell.angle_alpha   90.00
_cell.angle_beta   90.00
_cell.angle_gamma   90.00
#
_symmetry.space_group_name_H-M   'P 1'
#
loop_
_entity.id
_entity.type
_entity.pdbx_description
1 polymer ?
#
loop_
_entity_poly.entity_id
_entity_poly.type
_entity_poly.pdbx_seq_one_letter_code
_entity_poly.pdbx_strand_id
1 'polypeptide(L)'
;SLDPEALARLDYFIYCCKQEGIYTDLNLNVSRLFSRADGVKQAQWLGYGKALTYFDPQLIRLQKEYAVQLLGHTNPFTGNRYAEEPAVALVELVNENSILESWTRGRLRGQQQTPFGAWGDIPPAYAADLDRLWNDWLTQHYPDRAALAAAWAGDLRAYEDAARGSVRRLQPEDFAATSVERFRSEATFYAELERRFFLEMAAFLRGEVGVRQPILGTSDHNHGWHGALHVQNNSLLDVIDGHCYWQHPRYGNGGYSQSDWTITNTPMVDAPDHSAPAQLARSRVLGMPYIVSEVNQPFPNDYAAEFIPILTAYGLLQDWDGIFFYCYGAGQRGSWQETAIPPFFPLHNDPVKMPQLALSALAWLRGDVQPGQEMAALHLPHELVLDSLRGPGPTDHAPYPLPWLPGRLALTHQTAIADFEAATPQPEAGALTFPDGRIVSDTGELVWVDGAQGGHVLVDTPRYQAVVGRCGRYALTHIAVAFTTPFAAVQVASLDGLPIAESARLMLVTGARVANTGMRWADADRRTLGDGWGHGPARLEPVAGTLALQGVAGVQSATLQPLDPRGQAQGAALPFTVEAQGLSITLPGNTAWYMIALQRHA
;
A
#
# COMPACT_ATOMS: atom_id res chain seq x y z
N SER A 1 -25.64 2.05 18.91
CA SER A 1 -25.83 0.63 18.57
C SER A 1 -25.54 0.43 17.10
N LEU A 2 -25.03 -0.74 16.74
CA LEU A 2 -24.78 -1.09 15.33
C LEU A 2 -26.10 -1.34 14.59
N ASP A 3 -26.09 -1.08 13.27
CA ASP A 3 -27.21 -1.43 12.41
C ASP A 3 -27.31 -2.97 12.28
N PRO A 4 -28.46 -3.58 12.62
CA PRO A 4 -28.58 -5.04 12.67
C PRO A 4 -28.50 -5.70 11.29
N GLU A 5 -28.92 -5.03 10.22
CA GLU A 5 -28.86 -5.59 8.86
C GLU A 5 -27.41 -5.59 8.35
N ALA A 6 -26.67 -4.50 8.58
CA ALA A 6 -25.25 -4.42 8.25
C ALA A 6 -24.44 -5.46 9.03
N LEU A 7 -24.71 -5.62 10.33
CA LEU A 7 -24.03 -6.61 11.17
C LEU A 7 -24.32 -8.05 10.72
N ALA A 8 -25.57 -8.37 10.37
CA ALA A 8 -25.92 -9.70 9.85
C ALA A 8 -25.23 -10.01 8.49
N ARG A 9 -25.01 -9.00 7.64
CA ARG A 9 -24.25 -9.16 6.40
C ARG A 9 -22.77 -9.42 6.67
N LEU A 10 -22.19 -8.71 7.64
CA LEU A 10 -20.81 -8.92 8.08
C LEU A 10 -20.65 -10.33 8.69
N ASP A 11 -21.60 -10.76 9.52
CA ASP A 11 -21.61 -12.09 10.13
C ASP A 11 -21.58 -13.18 9.06
N TYR A 12 -22.47 -13.08 8.06
CA TYR A 12 -22.51 -14.04 6.97
C TYR A 12 -21.26 -13.99 6.10
N PHE A 13 -20.73 -12.79 5.83
CA PHE A 13 -19.50 -12.62 5.05
C PHE A 13 -18.30 -13.28 5.74
N ILE A 14 -18.06 -13.00 7.02
CA ILE A 14 -16.95 -13.60 7.78
C ILE A 14 -17.13 -15.11 7.89
N TYR A 15 -18.36 -15.60 8.05
CA TYR A 15 -18.64 -17.03 8.00
C TYR A 15 -18.25 -17.66 6.65
N CYS A 16 -18.62 -17.04 5.52
CA CYS A 16 -18.24 -17.52 4.20
C CYS A 16 -16.72 -17.47 4.00
N CYS A 17 -16.05 -16.38 4.38
CA CYS A 17 -14.60 -16.28 4.35
C CYS A 17 -13.95 -17.43 5.14
N LYS A 18 -14.45 -17.70 6.35
CA LYS A 18 -13.99 -18.81 7.18
C LYS A 18 -14.15 -20.17 6.51
N GLN A 19 -15.28 -20.43 5.85
CA GLN A 19 -15.50 -21.71 5.15
C GLN A 19 -14.49 -21.92 4.00
N GLU A 20 -14.05 -20.82 3.38
CA GLU A 20 -13.09 -20.83 2.27
C GLU A 20 -11.63 -20.64 2.73
N GLY A 21 -11.37 -20.58 4.05
CA GLY A 21 -10.02 -20.36 4.59
C GLY A 21 -9.47 -18.94 4.34
N ILE A 22 -10.34 -17.97 4.09
CA ILE A 22 -10.01 -16.55 3.92
C ILE A 22 -10.10 -15.86 5.28
N TYR A 23 -9.04 -15.14 5.64
CA TYR A 23 -8.97 -14.35 6.87
C TYR A 23 -9.35 -12.89 6.62
N THR A 24 -9.85 -12.20 7.65
CA THR A 24 -10.31 -10.81 7.58
C THR A 24 -9.56 -9.90 8.54
N ASP A 25 -9.37 -8.63 8.15
CA ASP A 25 -9.01 -7.51 9.02
C ASP A 25 -10.28 -6.75 9.44
N LEU A 26 -10.44 -6.49 10.74
CA LEU A 26 -11.48 -5.62 11.27
C LEU A 26 -10.93 -4.28 11.73
N ASN A 27 -11.26 -3.24 10.97
CA ASN A 27 -10.93 -1.86 11.27
C ASN A 27 -11.94 -1.19 12.23
N LEU A 28 -11.42 -0.46 13.23
CA LEU A 28 -12.23 0.18 14.27
C LEU A 28 -12.57 1.66 13.99
N ASN A 29 -11.88 2.31 13.06
CA ASN A 29 -12.19 3.67 12.62
C ASN A 29 -11.66 3.95 11.20
N VAL A 30 -12.59 4.07 10.23
CA VAL A 30 -12.26 4.30 8.81
C VAL A 30 -13.01 5.50 8.25
N SER A 31 -14.33 5.36 8.07
CA SER A 31 -15.20 6.39 7.49
C SER A 31 -16.37 6.73 8.42
N ARG A 32 -16.13 6.70 9.74
CA ARG A 32 -17.15 7.06 10.72
C ARG A 32 -17.44 8.56 10.63
N LEU A 33 -18.72 8.89 10.41
CA LEU A 33 -19.20 10.26 10.54
C LEU A 33 -19.64 10.52 11.98
N PHE A 34 -19.36 11.72 12.47
CA PHE A 34 -19.73 12.17 13.81
C PHE A 34 -20.84 13.21 13.74
N SER A 35 -21.71 13.23 14.76
CA SER A 35 -22.82 14.15 14.88
C SER A 35 -22.84 14.84 16.24
N ARG A 36 -23.68 15.87 16.39
CA ARG A 36 -23.92 16.48 17.70
C ARG A 36 -24.57 15.52 18.69
N ALA A 37 -25.34 14.54 18.21
CA ALA A 37 -25.97 13.52 19.05
C ALA A 37 -24.93 12.60 19.71
N ASP A 38 -23.74 12.49 19.12
CA ASP A 38 -22.60 11.77 19.71
C ASP A 38 -21.92 12.59 20.82
N GLY A 39 -22.41 13.78 21.17
CA GLY A 39 -21.75 14.69 22.11
C GLY A 39 -20.47 15.33 21.55
N VAL A 40 -20.26 15.23 20.24
CA VAL A 40 -19.05 15.72 19.57
C VAL A 40 -19.19 17.21 19.24
N LYS A 41 -18.24 18.01 19.72
CA LYS A 41 -18.20 19.45 19.44
C LYS A 41 -17.81 19.72 17.98
N GLN A 42 -18.44 20.72 17.38
CA GLN A 42 -18.20 21.11 15.98
C GLN A 42 -18.30 19.94 14.97
N ALA A 43 -19.08 18.89 15.26
CA ALA A 43 -19.16 17.63 14.52
C ALA A 43 -19.27 17.79 12.99
N GLN A 44 -19.99 18.82 12.54
CA GLN A 44 -20.18 19.12 11.11
C GLN A 44 -18.88 19.47 10.36
N TRP A 45 -17.75 19.68 11.04
CA TRP A 45 -16.46 20.04 10.44
C TRP A 45 -15.43 18.91 10.45
N LEU A 46 -15.71 17.77 11.11
CA LEU A 46 -14.71 16.73 11.38
C LEU A 46 -14.42 15.78 10.21
N GLY A 47 -15.35 15.65 9.25
CA GLY A 47 -15.27 14.57 8.27
C GLY A 47 -15.20 13.21 8.97
N TYR A 48 -14.11 12.48 8.76
CA TYR A 48 -13.83 11.18 9.42
C TYR A 48 -13.04 11.30 10.74
N GLY A 49 -12.75 12.51 11.22
CA GLY A 49 -12.08 12.73 12.50
C GLY A 49 -10.58 12.45 12.52
N LYS A 50 -9.91 12.49 11.36
CA LYS A 50 -8.44 12.36 11.23
C LYS A 50 -7.72 13.35 12.15
N ALA A 51 -6.56 12.96 12.68
CA ALA A 51 -5.78 13.61 13.75
C ALA A 51 -6.48 13.72 15.12
N LEU A 52 -7.78 13.99 15.16
CA LEU A 52 -8.52 14.29 16.39
C LEU A 52 -8.70 13.07 17.29
N THR A 53 -8.76 11.86 16.71
CA THR A 53 -8.87 10.61 17.47
C THR A 53 -7.66 10.31 18.34
N TYR A 54 -6.53 10.99 18.16
CA TYR A 54 -5.33 10.81 18.98
C TYR A 54 -5.39 11.54 20.33
N PHE A 55 -6.26 12.54 20.49
CA PHE A 55 -6.25 13.36 21.70
C PHE A 55 -7.62 13.81 22.22
N ASP A 56 -8.69 13.77 21.42
CA ASP A 56 -10.02 14.14 21.91
C ASP A 56 -10.65 13.00 22.75
N PRO A 57 -10.95 13.24 24.04
CA PRO A 57 -11.46 12.18 24.92
C PRO A 57 -12.82 11.63 24.48
N GLN A 58 -13.67 12.46 23.86
CA GLN A 58 -15.00 12.02 23.44
C GLN A 58 -14.92 11.13 22.20
N LEU A 59 -14.07 11.47 21.22
CA LEU A 59 -13.83 10.64 20.04
C LEU A 59 -13.22 9.29 20.43
N ILE A 60 -12.23 9.28 21.34
CA ILE A 60 -11.63 8.05 21.86
C ILE A 60 -12.67 7.20 22.58
N ARG A 61 -13.52 7.80 23.45
CA ARG A 61 -14.61 7.09 24.13
C ARG A 61 -15.58 6.45 23.14
N LEU A 62 -15.96 7.18 22.09
CA LEU A 62 -16.87 6.68 21.05
C LEU A 62 -16.25 5.55 20.23
N GLN A 63 -14.94 5.56 20.01
CA GLN A 63 -14.23 4.47 19.35
C GLN A 63 -14.16 3.23 20.24
N LYS A 64 -13.85 3.39 21.54
CA LYS A 64 -13.92 2.31 22.53
C LYS A 64 -15.34 1.69 22.61
N GLU A 65 -16.37 2.53 22.59
CA GLU A 65 -17.77 2.09 22.54
C GLU A 65 -18.07 1.24 21.29
N TYR A 66 -17.61 1.68 20.11
CA TYR A 66 -17.76 0.92 18.87
C TYR A 66 -17.01 -0.41 18.93
N ALA A 67 -15.78 -0.42 19.46
CA ALA A 67 -14.98 -1.63 19.63
C ALA A 67 -15.66 -2.65 20.54
N VAL A 68 -16.25 -2.22 21.67
CA VAL A 68 -17.03 -3.10 22.55
C VAL A 68 -18.24 -3.69 21.82
N GLN A 69 -18.97 -2.86 21.05
CA GLN A 69 -20.15 -3.32 20.32
C GLN A 69 -19.81 -4.31 19.22
N LEU A 70 -18.78 -4.02 18.40
CA LEU A 70 -18.39 -4.87 17.28
C LEU A 70 -17.65 -6.10 17.77
N LEU A 71 -16.52 -5.94 18.46
CA LEU A 71 -15.67 -7.06 18.84
C LEU A 71 -16.28 -7.91 19.96
N GLY A 72 -17.24 -7.36 20.72
CA GLY A 72 -18.06 -8.09 21.70
C GLY A 72 -19.21 -8.89 21.09
N HIS A 73 -19.55 -8.66 19.81
CA HIS A 73 -20.62 -9.38 19.12
C HIS A 73 -20.25 -10.83 18.86
N THR A 74 -21.22 -11.73 19.04
CA THR A 74 -21.09 -13.15 18.68
C THR A 74 -21.73 -13.37 17.33
N ASN A 75 -20.93 -13.79 16.36
CA ASN A 75 -21.42 -14.14 15.04
C ASN A 75 -22.30 -15.41 15.15
N PRO A 76 -23.59 -15.36 14.78
CA PRO A 76 -24.51 -16.49 14.96
C PRO A 76 -24.20 -17.70 14.05
N PHE A 77 -23.43 -17.51 12.98
CA PHE A 77 -23.03 -18.59 12.07
C PHE A 77 -21.78 -19.33 12.55
N THR A 78 -20.86 -18.64 13.21
CA THR A 78 -19.61 -19.26 13.71
C THR A 78 -19.67 -19.62 15.19
N GLY A 79 -20.59 -19.01 15.94
CA GLY A 79 -20.71 -19.15 17.40
C GLY A 79 -19.62 -18.44 18.20
N ASN A 80 -18.71 -17.73 17.54
CA ASN A 80 -17.61 -17.04 18.19
C ASN A 80 -17.90 -15.55 18.32
N ARG A 81 -17.36 -14.98 19.39
CA ARG A 81 -17.20 -13.54 19.52
C ARG A 81 -16.12 -13.05 18.57
N TYR A 82 -16.28 -11.88 17.94
CA TYR A 82 -15.27 -11.39 17.00
C TYR A 82 -13.87 -11.21 17.61
N ALA A 83 -13.78 -10.80 18.87
CA ALA A 83 -12.52 -10.76 19.63
C ALA A 83 -11.82 -12.14 19.79
N GLU A 84 -12.50 -13.23 19.47
CA GLU A 84 -12.03 -14.63 19.60
C GLU A 84 -12.19 -15.43 18.29
N GLU A 85 -12.66 -14.79 17.21
CA GLU A 85 -12.90 -15.46 15.93
C GLU A 85 -11.57 -15.72 15.20
N PRO A 86 -11.16 -16.99 15.00
CA PRO A 86 -9.90 -17.31 14.31
C PRO A 86 -9.87 -16.86 12.84
N ALA A 87 -11.02 -16.64 12.20
CA ALA A 87 -11.09 -16.08 10.85
C ALA A 87 -10.80 -14.56 10.81
N VAL A 88 -10.80 -13.87 11.95
CA VAL A 88 -10.28 -12.50 12.03
C VAL A 88 -8.78 -12.59 12.30
N ALA A 89 -7.95 -12.18 11.36
CA ALA A 89 -6.50 -12.22 11.48
C ALA A 89 -5.94 -10.94 12.12
N LEU A 90 -6.60 -9.80 11.92
CA LEU A 90 -6.09 -8.49 12.31
C LEU A 90 -7.22 -7.62 12.89
N VAL A 91 -6.85 -6.75 13.83
CA VAL A 91 -7.70 -5.66 14.29
C VAL A 91 -6.94 -4.34 14.16
N GLU A 92 -7.45 -3.45 13.31
CA GLU A 92 -6.84 -2.14 13.06
C GLU A 92 -7.52 -1.03 13.88
N LEU A 93 -6.70 -0.19 14.52
CA LEU A 93 -7.21 0.90 15.35
C LEU A 93 -7.79 2.03 14.50
N VAL A 94 -7.03 2.58 13.57
CA VAL A 94 -7.43 3.72 12.73
C VAL A 94 -6.83 3.58 11.33
N ASN A 95 -7.62 3.79 10.27
CA ASN A 95 -7.10 3.75 8.90
C ASN A 95 -6.36 5.04 8.55
N GLU A 96 -5.22 4.96 7.84
CA GLU A 96 -4.41 6.07 7.31
C GLU A 96 -4.47 7.35 8.14
N ASN A 97 -3.95 7.36 9.36
CA ASN A 97 -4.09 8.50 10.26
C ASN A 97 -2.79 8.81 10.98
N SER A 98 -2.32 10.05 10.93
CA SER A 98 -1.17 10.46 11.74
C SER A 98 -1.32 11.90 12.21
N ILE A 99 -1.14 12.11 13.52
CA ILE A 99 -1.09 13.47 14.07
C ILE A 99 0.23 14.16 13.66
N LEU A 100 1.31 13.40 13.46
CA LEU A 100 2.59 13.89 12.95
C LEU A 100 2.48 14.36 11.50
N GLU A 101 1.86 13.57 10.63
CA GLU A 101 1.57 14.00 9.25
C GLU A 101 0.69 15.25 9.26
N SER A 102 -0.37 15.26 10.06
CA SER A 102 -1.28 16.41 10.16
C SER A 102 -0.57 17.67 10.65
N TRP A 103 0.37 17.55 11.58
CA TRP A 103 1.21 18.67 12.04
C TRP A 103 2.10 19.20 10.91
N THR A 104 2.89 18.33 10.27
CA THR A 104 3.82 18.73 9.20
C THR A 104 3.12 19.25 7.94
N ARG A 105 1.87 18.83 7.70
CA ARG A 105 1.02 19.33 6.61
C ARG A 105 0.25 20.60 6.98
N GLY A 106 0.40 21.13 8.20
CA GLY A 106 -0.28 22.34 8.65
C GLY A 106 -1.80 22.17 8.78
N ARG A 107 -2.27 20.96 9.09
CA ARG A 107 -3.69 20.62 9.31
C ARG A 107 -4.13 20.77 10.77
N LEU A 108 -3.26 21.29 11.66
CA LEU A 108 -3.54 21.45 13.10
C LEU A 108 -3.65 22.92 13.55
N ARG A 109 -3.97 23.84 12.63
CA ARG A 109 -3.99 25.31 12.83
C ARG A 109 -5.23 25.78 13.57
N GLY A 110 -6.39 25.14 13.38
CA GLY A 110 -7.64 25.61 13.99
C GLY A 110 -8.30 26.78 13.25
N GLN A 111 -7.99 26.97 11.97
CA GLN A 111 -8.46 28.04 11.10
C GLN A 111 -9.57 27.58 10.15
N GLN A 112 -10.04 26.34 10.26
CA GLN A 112 -11.13 25.81 9.45
C GLN A 112 -12.42 26.67 9.59
N GLN A 113 -12.93 27.16 8.47
CA GLN A 113 -14.15 27.98 8.40
C GLN A 113 -15.35 27.23 7.80
N THR A 114 -15.07 26.22 6.96
CA THR A 114 -16.07 25.40 6.28
C THR A 114 -15.70 23.92 6.33
N PRO A 115 -16.68 23.00 6.18
CA PRO A 115 -16.37 21.58 6.05
C PRO A 115 -15.46 21.31 4.84
N PHE A 116 -14.37 20.57 5.04
CA PHE A 116 -13.37 20.26 3.99
C PHE A 116 -13.16 18.74 3.78
N GLY A 117 -13.78 17.89 4.61
CA GLY A 117 -13.60 16.44 4.56
C GLY A 117 -12.50 15.94 5.49
N ALA A 118 -11.95 14.75 5.22
CA ALA A 118 -11.06 14.05 6.13
C ALA A 118 -9.66 14.66 6.26
N TRP A 119 -9.16 15.35 5.23
CA TRP A 119 -7.77 15.83 5.14
C TRP A 119 -7.63 17.36 5.27
N GLY A 120 -8.62 18.01 5.89
CA GLY A 120 -8.63 19.44 6.14
C GLY A 120 -7.94 19.85 7.45
N ASP A 121 -7.85 21.15 7.67
CA ASP A 121 -7.45 21.72 8.96
C ASP A 121 -8.47 21.38 10.06
N ILE A 122 -8.02 21.26 11.30
CA ILE A 122 -8.90 20.95 12.44
C ILE A 122 -9.79 22.15 12.82
N PRO A 123 -10.93 21.92 13.49
CA PRO A 123 -11.76 23.00 13.99
C PRO A 123 -11.11 23.80 15.14
N PRO A 124 -11.44 25.09 15.31
CA PRO A 124 -10.87 25.97 16.34
C PRO A 124 -10.95 25.43 17.77
N ALA A 125 -12.05 24.76 18.16
CA ALA A 125 -12.19 24.26 19.52
C ALA A 125 -11.31 23.04 19.81
N TYR A 126 -10.84 22.33 18.79
CA TYR A 126 -9.86 21.24 18.96
C TYR A 126 -8.43 21.79 18.96
N ALA A 127 -8.15 22.83 18.16
CA ALA A 127 -6.88 23.52 18.24
C ALA A 127 -6.63 24.13 19.63
N ALA A 128 -7.66 24.75 20.23
CA ALA A 128 -7.58 25.27 21.60
C ALA A 128 -7.28 24.18 22.65
N ASP A 129 -7.89 23.00 22.51
CA ASP A 129 -7.60 21.87 23.39
C ASP A 129 -6.17 21.37 23.21
N LEU A 130 -5.70 21.31 21.97
CA LEU A 130 -4.36 20.87 21.61
C LEU A 130 -3.29 21.87 22.09
N ASP A 131 -3.57 23.18 22.01
CA ASP A 131 -2.72 24.24 22.59
C ASP A 131 -2.61 24.10 24.11
N ARG A 132 -3.71 23.76 24.78
CA ARG A 132 -3.69 23.47 26.23
C ARG A 132 -2.85 22.23 26.53
N LEU A 133 -3.06 21.13 25.81
CA LEU A 133 -2.27 19.91 25.98
C LEU A 133 -0.77 20.16 25.77
N TRP A 134 -0.41 20.99 24.79
CA TRP A 134 0.98 21.39 24.54
C TRP A 134 1.58 22.16 25.72
N ASN A 135 0.88 23.17 26.23
CA ASN A 135 1.39 23.95 27.36
C ASN A 135 1.44 23.10 28.65
N ASP A 136 0.44 22.24 28.88
CA ASP A 136 0.45 21.28 29.99
C ASP A 136 1.68 20.36 29.90
N TRP A 137 1.98 19.83 28.71
CA TRP A 137 3.16 19.00 28.45
C TRP A 137 4.46 19.74 28.77
N LEU A 138 4.59 21.01 28.34
CA LEU A 138 5.75 21.83 28.65
C LEU A 138 5.95 22.03 30.16
N THR A 139 4.87 22.23 30.93
CA THR A 139 4.99 22.37 32.40
C THR A 139 5.40 21.07 33.10
N GLN A 140 5.18 19.92 32.48
CA GLN A 140 5.60 18.62 33.01
C GLN A 140 7.07 18.31 32.69
N HIS A 141 7.60 18.86 31.59
CA HIS A 141 8.96 18.60 31.11
C HIS A 141 9.97 19.68 31.54
N TYR A 142 9.51 20.90 31.79
CA TYR A 142 10.36 22.02 32.19
C TYR A 142 9.86 22.65 33.49
N PRO A 143 10.72 22.81 34.51
CA PRO A 143 10.29 23.30 35.82
C PRO A 143 9.81 24.74 35.81
N ASP A 144 10.34 25.59 34.92
CA ASP A 144 9.95 26.99 34.78
C ASP A 144 10.29 27.55 33.38
N ARG A 145 9.88 28.81 33.14
CA ARG A 145 10.13 29.54 31.89
C ARG A 145 11.63 29.70 31.58
N ALA A 146 12.48 29.83 32.60
CA ALA A 146 13.92 30.02 32.39
C ALA A 146 14.58 28.72 31.92
N ALA A 147 14.20 27.59 32.49
CA ALA A 147 14.63 26.26 32.05
C ALA A 147 14.16 25.96 30.62
N LEU A 148 12.90 26.28 30.30
CA LEU A 148 12.38 26.15 28.93
C LEU A 148 13.15 27.01 27.93
N ALA A 149 13.38 28.29 28.25
CA ALA A 149 14.15 29.19 27.39
C ALA A 149 15.59 28.71 27.18
N ALA A 150 16.23 28.18 28.23
CA ALA A 150 17.58 27.61 28.14
C ALA A 150 17.61 26.35 27.26
N ALA A 151 16.64 25.45 27.42
CA ALA A 151 16.52 24.24 26.62
C ALA A 151 16.31 24.55 25.13
N TRP A 152 15.60 25.63 24.81
CA TRP A 152 15.33 26.05 23.43
C TRP A 152 16.37 27.05 22.88
N ALA A 153 17.56 27.11 23.47
CA ALA A 153 18.63 28.02 23.04
C ALA A 153 18.18 29.49 22.89
N GLY A 154 17.23 29.93 23.73
CA GLY A 154 16.66 31.28 23.71
C GLY A 154 15.48 31.47 22.75
N ASP A 155 15.05 30.45 22.01
CA ASP A 155 13.89 30.49 21.09
C ASP A 155 12.53 30.40 21.82
N LEU A 156 12.37 31.24 22.84
CA LEU A 156 11.14 31.43 23.60
C LEU A 156 10.79 32.92 23.61
N ARG A 157 9.65 33.27 23.02
CA ARG A 157 9.25 34.67 22.87
C ARG A 157 8.94 35.29 24.23
N ALA A 158 9.08 36.61 24.33
CA ALA A 158 8.89 37.34 25.59
C ALA A 158 7.51 37.11 26.24
N TYR A 159 6.46 36.89 25.43
CA TYR A 159 5.10 36.65 25.90
C TYR A 159 4.78 35.16 26.15
N GLU A 160 5.64 34.23 25.71
CA GLU A 160 5.43 32.78 25.83
C GLU A 160 5.80 32.32 27.26
N ASP A 161 4.84 31.67 27.92
CA ASP A 161 4.91 31.13 29.27
C ASP A 161 3.95 29.94 29.38
N ALA A 162 4.49 28.74 29.56
CA ALA A 162 3.72 27.50 29.59
C ALA A 162 2.71 27.47 30.75
N ALA A 163 3.07 28.03 31.91
CA ALA A 163 2.18 28.11 33.06
C ALA A 163 0.99 29.06 32.83
N ARG A 164 1.07 29.93 31.82
CA ARG A 164 -0.01 30.82 31.38
C ARG A 164 -0.72 30.31 30.12
N GLY A 165 -0.31 29.16 29.58
CA GLY A 165 -0.89 28.60 28.36
C GLY A 165 -0.59 29.41 27.09
N SER A 166 0.47 30.23 27.08
CA SER A 166 0.74 31.18 25.98
C SER A 166 1.83 30.74 25.00
N VAL A 167 2.46 29.58 25.20
CA VAL A 167 3.43 29.03 24.25
C VAL A 167 2.68 28.50 23.04
N ARG A 168 3.01 28.99 21.83
CA ARG A 168 2.36 28.50 20.62
C ARG A 168 2.98 27.18 20.14
N ARG A 169 2.16 26.36 19.49
CA ARG A 169 2.58 25.27 18.60
C ARG A 169 3.13 25.81 17.27
N LEU A 170 4.20 25.23 16.77
CA LEU A 170 4.86 25.54 15.50
C LEU A 170 3.94 25.18 14.32
N GLN A 171 3.98 26.02 13.29
CA GLN A 171 3.40 25.72 11.98
C GLN A 171 4.51 25.39 10.98
N PRO A 172 4.20 24.74 9.83
CA PRO A 172 5.22 24.37 8.84
C PRO A 172 6.13 25.53 8.40
N GLU A 173 5.58 26.73 8.28
CA GLU A 173 6.34 27.94 7.96
C GLU A 173 7.33 28.38 9.05
N ASP A 174 7.16 27.93 10.29
CA ASP A 174 8.07 28.23 11.42
C ASP A 174 9.27 27.26 11.46
N PHE A 175 9.17 26.07 10.84
CA PHE A 175 10.12 24.96 11.04
C PHE A 175 11.56 25.32 10.66
N ALA A 176 11.76 26.09 9.58
CA ALA A 176 13.09 26.49 9.15
C ALA A 176 13.74 27.52 10.11
N ALA A 177 12.94 28.37 10.75
CA ALA A 177 13.41 29.53 11.50
C ALA A 177 13.57 29.26 13.02
N THR A 178 12.86 28.28 13.55
CA THR A 178 12.92 27.91 14.97
C THR A 178 14.22 27.19 15.35
N SER A 179 14.61 27.16 16.61
CA SER A 179 15.71 26.31 17.11
C SER A 179 15.43 24.84 16.85
N VAL A 180 16.47 24.01 16.75
CA VAL A 180 16.32 22.56 16.56
C VAL A 180 15.72 21.93 17.81
N GLU A 181 16.07 22.44 18.98
CA GLU A 181 15.62 21.99 20.28
C GLU A 181 14.12 22.25 20.50
N ARG A 182 13.61 23.42 20.09
CA ARG A 182 12.16 23.71 20.13
C ARG A 182 11.40 22.80 19.17
N PHE A 183 11.91 22.62 17.95
CA PHE A 183 11.29 21.73 16.97
C PHE A 183 11.19 20.29 17.49
N ARG A 184 12.30 19.74 18.00
CA ARG A 184 12.36 18.39 18.58
C ARG A 184 11.43 18.21 19.77
N SER A 185 11.32 19.23 20.64
CA SER A 185 10.37 19.21 21.76
C SER A 185 8.92 19.06 21.27
N GLU A 186 8.54 19.78 20.21
CA GLU A 186 7.19 19.70 19.68
C GLU A 186 6.94 18.42 18.87
N ALA A 187 7.93 17.94 18.11
CA ALA A 187 7.87 16.63 17.46
C ALA A 187 7.67 15.50 18.49
N THR A 188 8.39 15.58 19.62
CA THR A 188 8.24 14.65 20.75
C THR A 188 6.83 14.71 21.34
N PHE A 189 6.28 15.90 21.58
CA PHE A 189 4.91 16.06 22.06
C PHE A 189 3.88 15.36 21.16
N TYR A 190 3.93 15.56 19.85
CA TYR A 190 3.01 14.89 18.93
C TYR A 190 3.23 13.38 18.87
N ALA A 191 4.48 12.92 18.91
CA ALA A 191 4.78 11.50 18.98
C ALA A 191 4.20 10.87 20.26
N GLU A 192 4.32 11.53 21.40
CA GLU A 192 3.75 11.03 22.66
C GLU A 192 2.22 10.98 22.66
N LEU A 193 1.53 11.93 22.00
CA LEU A 193 0.07 11.84 21.82
C LEU A 193 -0.32 10.58 21.04
N GLU A 194 0.37 10.32 19.94
CA GLU A 194 0.15 9.14 19.08
C GLU A 194 0.46 7.83 19.82
N ARG A 195 1.62 7.75 20.46
CA ARG A 195 2.04 6.59 21.27
C ARG A 195 1.05 6.28 22.39
N ARG A 196 0.63 7.31 23.13
CA ARG A 196 -0.33 7.14 24.23
C ARG A 196 -1.65 6.58 23.71
N PHE A 197 -2.17 7.11 22.61
CA PHE A 197 -3.39 6.58 22.00
C PHE A 197 -3.25 5.10 21.62
N PHE A 198 -2.18 4.71 20.93
CA PHE A 198 -1.95 3.32 20.54
C PHE A 198 -1.86 2.38 21.74
N LEU A 199 -1.06 2.73 22.74
CA LEU A 199 -0.89 1.91 23.95
C LEU A 199 -2.19 1.82 24.76
N GLU A 200 -2.92 2.93 24.93
CA GLU A 200 -4.19 2.94 25.67
C GLU A 200 -5.28 2.14 24.96
N MET A 201 -5.38 2.26 23.63
CA MET A 201 -6.35 1.49 22.85
C MET A 201 -6.01 0.01 22.84
N ALA A 202 -4.74 -0.36 22.65
CA ALA A 202 -4.31 -1.75 22.72
C ALA A 202 -4.56 -2.36 24.11
N ALA A 203 -4.20 -1.64 25.19
CA ALA A 203 -4.47 -2.09 26.55
C ALA A 203 -5.98 -2.27 26.82
N PHE A 204 -6.82 -1.35 26.34
CA PHE A 204 -8.27 -1.45 26.42
C PHE A 204 -8.80 -2.67 25.66
N LEU A 205 -8.36 -2.88 24.41
CA LEU A 205 -8.78 -4.02 23.59
C LEU A 205 -8.34 -5.35 24.20
N ARG A 206 -7.12 -5.46 24.74
CA ARG A 206 -6.62 -6.66 25.40
C ARG A 206 -7.31 -6.92 26.74
N GLY A 207 -7.50 -5.89 27.55
CA GLY A 207 -8.01 -6.00 28.93
C GLY A 207 -9.53 -6.05 29.03
N GLU A 208 -10.23 -5.05 28.49
CA GLU A 208 -11.68 -4.91 28.65
C GLU A 208 -12.46 -5.69 27.59
N VAL A 209 -11.97 -5.68 26.34
CA VAL A 209 -12.62 -6.42 25.24
C VAL A 209 -12.08 -7.84 25.13
N GLY A 210 -10.84 -8.13 25.50
CA GLY A 210 -10.27 -9.49 25.40
C GLY A 210 -9.92 -9.93 23.97
N VAL A 211 -9.53 -8.99 23.10
CA VAL A 211 -9.06 -9.26 21.73
C VAL A 211 -7.82 -10.15 21.77
N ARG A 212 -7.78 -11.20 20.94
CA ARG A 212 -6.64 -12.14 20.86
C ARG A 212 -5.81 -12.02 19.57
N GLN A 213 -6.36 -11.39 18.55
CA GLN A 213 -5.71 -11.15 17.26
C GLN A 213 -4.58 -10.12 17.38
N PRO A 214 -3.54 -10.15 16.52
CA PRO A 214 -2.63 -9.03 16.33
C PRO A 214 -3.39 -7.70 16.13
N ILE A 215 -2.92 -6.67 16.82
CA ILE A 215 -3.44 -5.31 16.71
C ILE A 215 -2.44 -4.50 15.88
N LEU A 216 -2.93 -3.78 14.88
CA LEU A 216 -2.16 -2.77 14.16
C LEU A 216 -2.76 -1.38 14.39
N GLY A 217 -1.90 -0.36 14.39
CA GLY A 217 -2.29 1.01 14.71
C GLY A 217 -2.95 1.64 13.50
N THR A 218 -2.14 1.83 12.47
CA THR A 218 -2.46 2.39 11.17
C THR A 218 -1.28 2.12 10.22
N SER A 219 -1.40 2.50 8.96
CA SER A 219 -0.34 2.34 7.96
C SER A 219 0.58 3.55 7.84
N ASP A 220 1.84 3.31 7.48
CA ASP A 220 2.67 4.34 6.84
C ASP A 220 2.12 4.62 5.45
N HIS A 221 1.48 5.77 5.32
CA HIS A 221 0.79 6.21 4.11
C HIS A 221 1.31 7.57 3.68
N ASN A 222 0.98 7.94 2.45
CA ASN A 222 1.41 9.20 1.83
C ASN A 222 2.94 9.36 1.83
N HIS A 223 3.61 8.85 0.80
CA HIS A 223 5.07 8.92 0.73
C HIS A 223 5.65 10.32 0.48
N GLY A 224 4.84 11.39 0.51
CA GLY A 224 5.34 12.77 0.37
C GLY A 224 5.88 13.41 1.66
N TRP A 225 6.10 12.65 2.73
CA TRP A 225 6.72 13.08 3.99
C TRP A 225 7.54 11.93 4.61
N HIS A 226 8.40 12.25 5.57
CA HIS A 226 9.24 11.26 6.28
C HIS A 226 8.48 10.61 7.44
N GLY A 227 7.94 9.41 7.22
CA GLY A 227 7.11 8.69 8.20
C GLY A 227 7.87 7.98 9.33
N ALA A 228 9.19 8.13 9.48
CA ALA A 228 10.00 7.31 10.40
C ALA A 228 9.51 7.34 11.86
N LEU A 229 9.20 8.53 12.39
CA LEU A 229 8.68 8.68 13.75
C LEU A 229 7.29 8.05 13.91
N HIS A 230 6.48 8.06 12.86
CA HIS A 230 5.18 7.41 12.83
C HIS A 230 5.28 5.89 12.74
N VAL A 231 6.23 5.37 11.95
CA VAL A 231 6.57 3.95 11.94
C VAL A 231 7.08 3.51 13.31
N GLN A 232 7.94 4.31 13.96
CA GLN A 232 8.40 4.05 15.33
C GLN A 232 7.23 3.93 16.32
N ASN A 233 6.20 4.77 16.19
CA ASN A 233 5.02 4.72 17.05
C ASN A 233 4.13 3.50 16.76
N ASN A 234 3.96 3.13 15.49
CA ASN A 234 3.23 1.91 15.12
C ASN A 234 3.96 0.64 15.58
N SER A 235 5.31 0.67 15.67
CA SER A 235 6.12 -0.46 16.15
C SER A 235 5.90 -0.85 17.62
N LEU A 236 5.09 -0.07 18.35
CA LEU A 236 4.61 -0.42 19.69
C LEU A 236 3.53 -1.52 19.68
N LEU A 237 2.96 -1.81 18.52
CA LEU A 237 1.88 -2.78 18.33
C LEU A 237 2.42 -4.06 17.67
N ASP A 238 1.54 -4.92 17.14
CA ASP A 238 1.92 -6.28 16.75
C ASP A 238 2.40 -6.39 15.28
N VAL A 239 2.04 -5.43 14.42
CA VAL A 239 2.26 -5.48 12.96
C VAL A 239 2.56 -4.08 12.43
N ILE A 240 3.47 -3.99 11.46
CA ILE A 240 3.69 -2.77 10.68
C ILE A 240 2.95 -2.88 9.35
N ASP A 241 2.36 -1.78 8.92
CA ASP A 241 1.62 -1.69 7.67
C ASP A 241 2.07 -0.50 6.82
N GLY A 242 2.00 -0.63 5.50
CA GLY A 242 2.37 0.41 4.54
C GLY A 242 1.39 0.50 3.38
N HIS A 243 1.03 1.71 2.97
CA HIS A 243 0.07 1.96 1.90
C HIS A 243 0.71 2.70 0.73
N CYS A 244 0.50 2.21 -0.49
CA CYS A 244 1.03 2.87 -1.69
C CYS A 244 0.05 2.83 -2.85
N TYR A 245 0.03 3.91 -3.62
CA TYR A 245 -0.65 3.95 -4.90
C TYR A 245 0.30 4.39 -5.99
N TRP A 246 0.47 3.56 -7.02
CA TRP A 246 1.12 4.06 -8.23
C TRP A 246 0.17 5.01 -8.93
N GLN A 247 0.45 6.31 -8.79
CA GLN A 247 -0.31 7.41 -9.39
C GLN A 247 -1.77 7.48 -8.92
N HIS A 248 -1.96 7.65 -7.60
CA HIS A 248 -3.26 7.98 -7.01
C HIS A 248 -3.91 9.18 -7.76
N PRO A 249 -5.23 9.13 -8.05
CA PRO A 249 -5.92 10.27 -8.66
C PRO A 249 -5.83 11.53 -7.79
N ARG A 250 -5.48 12.65 -8.41
CA ARG A 250 -5.49 13.97 -7.77
C ARG A 250 -6.80 14.66 -8.08
N TYR A 251 -7.58 14.97 -7.05
CA TYR A 251 -8.90 15.60 -7.20
C TYR A 251 -8.81 17.13 -7.15
N GLY A 252 -9.45 17.82 -8.09
CA GLY A 252 -9.25 19.27 -8.29
C GLY A 252 -9.66 20.14 -7.08
N ASN A 253 -10.72 19.77 -6.36
CA ASN A 253 -11.21 20.52 -5.19
C ASN A 253 -10.79 19.93 -3.83
N GLY A 254 -9.80 19.04 -3.79
CA GLY A 254 -9.31 18.43 -2.54
C GLY A 254 -10.21 17.36 -1.90
N GLY A 255 -11.38 17.08 -2.48
CA GLY A 255 -12.26 15.98 -2.11
C GLY A 255 -12.49 15.01 -3.27
N TYR A 256 -12.90 13.78 -2.98
CA TYR A 256 -13.18 12.75 -3.99
C TYR A 256 -14.09 13.28 -5.10
N SER A 257 -13.68 13.10 -6.35
CA SER A 257 -14.45 13.50 -7.53
C SER A 257 -14.23 12.52 -8.67
N GLN A 258 -15.33 12.09 -9.30
CA GLN A 258 -15.30 11.24 -10.50
C GLN A 258 -15.25 12.04 -11.80
N SER A 259 -15.46 13.36 -11.75
CA SER A 259 -15.48 14.23 -12.95
C SER A 259 -14.34 15.25 -12.99
N ASP A 260 -13.72 15.56 -11.85
CA ASP A 260 -12.64 16.54 -11.71
C ASP A 260 -11.45 15.90 -10.99
N TRP A 261 -10.64 15.20 -11.76
CA TRP A 261 -9.49 14.44 -11.30
C TRP A 261 -8.44 14.32 -12.40
N THR A 262 -7.19 14.07 -12.02
CA THR A 262 -6.09 13.78 -12.96
C THR A 262 -5.16 12.70 -12.41
N ILE A 263 -4.46 12.01 -13.30
CA ILE A 263 -3.30 11.16 -13.01
C ILE A 263 -2.10 11.58 -13.86
N THR A 264 -0.91 11.07 -13.54
CA THR A 264 0.28 11.30 -14.37
C THR A 264 0.29 10.42 -15.62
N ASN A 265 -0.25 9.19 -15.52
CA ASN A 265 -0.34 8.15 -16.55
C ASN A 265 1.02 7.78 -17.17
N THR A 266 1.96 7.31 -16.35
CA THR A 266 3.28 6.82 -16.80
C THR A 266 3.56 5.43 -16.23
N PRO A 267 4.37 4.61 -16.92
CA PRO A 267 4.71 3.27 -16.44
C PRO A 267 5.63 3.36 -15.22
N MET A 268 5.39 2.48 -14.25
CA MET A 268 6.25 2.28 -13.08
C MET A 268 7.62 1.77 -13.47
N VAL A 269 7.72 0.90 -14.49
CA VAL A 269 9.01 0.36 -14.95
C VAL A 269 10.03 1.44 -15.40
N ASP A 270 9.58 2.65 -15.72
CA ASP A 270 10.47 3.77 -16.09
C ASP A 270 10.99 4.55 -14.87
N ALA A 271 10.56 4.22 -13.64
CA ALA A 271 10.87 4.95 -12.42
C ALA A 271 11.17 4.00 -11.23
N PRO A 272 12.23 3.15 -11.32
CA PRO A 272 12.53 2.15 -10.30
C PRO A 272 12.72 2.72 -8.89
N ASP A 273 13.45 3.84 -8.75
CA ASP A 273 13.72 4.46 -7.43
C ASP A 273 12.45 5.04 -6.77
N HIS A 274 11.43 5.36 -7.56
CA HIS A 274 10.13 5.82 -7.07
C HIS A 274 9.06 4.72 -7.10
N SER A 275 9.39 3.50 -7.50
CA SER A 275 8.40 2.42 -7.67
C SER A 275 7.66 2.08 -6.37
N ALA A 276 6.49 1.44 -6.48
CA ALA A 276 5.73 1.04 -5.30
C ALA A 276 6.53 0.14 -4.33
N PRO A 277 7.32 -0.86 -4.80
CA PRO A 277 8.21 -1.60 -3.90
C PRO A 277 9.25 -0.71 -3.19
N ALA A 278 9.87 0.24 -3.90
CA ALA A 278 10.85 1.15 -3.33
C ALA A 278 10.26 2.07 -2.26
N GLN A 279 9.02 2.53 -2.47
CA GLN A 279 8.31 3.37 -1.50
C GLN A 279 7.88 2.57 -0.26
N LEU A 280 7.27 1.39 -0.44
CA LEU A 280 6.76 0.55 0.64
C LEU A 280 7.88 -0.03 1.52
N ALA A 281 9.03 -0.37 0.95
CA ALA A 281 10.11 -1.01 1.70
C ALA A 281 10.73 -0.12 2.80
N ARG A 282 10.43 1.19 2.80
CA ARG A 282 10.92 2.15 3.81
C ARG A 282 10.37 1.90 5.22
N SER A 283 9.25 1.20 5.33
CA SER A 283 8.45 1.14 6.56
C SER A 283 8.69 -0.12 7.37
N ARG A 284 9.25 -1.18 6.77
CA ARG A 284 9.50 -2.46 7.43
C ARG A 284 10.40 -2.30 8.67
N VAL A 285 10.01 -2.88 9.79
CA VAL A 285 10.79 -2.91 11.04
C VAL A 285 11.33 -4.33 11.26
N LEU A 286 12.62 -4.44 11.57
CA LEU A 286 13.28 -5.73 11.72
C LEU A 286 12.66 -6.52 12.88
N GLY A 287 12.29 -7.78 12.61
CA GLY A 287 11.70 -8.67 13.61
C GLY A 287 10.20 -8.49 13.84
N MET A 288 9.54 -7.62 13.08
CA MET A 288 8.09 -7.46 13.09
C MET A 288 7.47 -7.93 11.78
N PRO A 289 6.24 -8.48 11.80
CA PRO A 289 5.48 -8.71 10.59
C PRO A 289 5.25 -7.40 9.83
N TYR A 290 5.40 -7.43 8.51
CA TYR A 290 5.14 -6.30 7.64
C TYR A 290 4.12 -6.67 6.57
N ILE A 291 2.98 -5.97 6.58
CA ILE A 291 1.93 -6.12 5.58
C ILE A 291 1.77 -4.84 4.76
N VAL A 292 1.08 -4.97 3.64
CA VAL A 292 0.65 -3.86 2.79
C VAL A 292 -0.87 -4.00 2.64
N SER A 293 -1.63 -3.46 3.58
CA SER A 293 -3.08 -3.66 3.69
C SER A 293 -3.91 -2.83 2.69
N GLU A 294 -3.27 -1.86 2.02
CA GLU A 294 -3.89 -1.05 0.98
C GLU A 294 -2.91 -0.67 -0.14
N VAL A 295 -3.10 -1.23 -1.34
CA VAL A 295 -2.23 -0.93 -2.49
C VAL A 295 -2.94 -1.04 -3.83
N ASN A 296 -2.71 -0.10 -4.76
CA ASN A 296 -3.27 -0.19 -6.13
C ASN A 296 -2.55 0.70 -7.16
N GLN A 297 -2.76 0.40 -8.44
CA GLN A 297 -2.60 1.33 -9.57
C GLN A 297 -4.00 1.65 -10.12
N PRO A 298 -4.64 2.74 -9.67
CA PRO A 298 -6.07 2.97 -9.92
C PRO A 298 -6.44 3.03 -11.40
N PHE A 299 -7.66 2.59 -11.73
CA PHE A 299 -8.25 2.70 -13.06
C PHE A 299 -8.78 4.13 -13.32
N PRO A 300 -8.55 4.71 -14.51
CA PRO A 300 -7.80 4.17 -15.64
C PRO A 300 -6.30 4.47 -15.50
N ASN A 301 -5.46 3.57 -16.03
CA ASN A 301 -4.05 3.83 -16.26
C ASN A 301 -3.59 2.91 -17.40
N ASP A 302 -2.87 3.44 -18.38
CA ASP A 302 -2.51 2.67 -19.59
C ASP A 302 -1.50 1.55 -19.30
N TYR A 303 -0.84 1.59 -18.13
CA TYR A 303 0.24 0.70 -17.73
C TYR A 303 -0.15 -0.23 -16.57
N ALA A 304 -1.42 -0.21 -16.13
CA ALA A 304 -1.90 -0.90 -14.92
C ALA A 304 -1.61 -2.41 -14.85
N ALA A 305 -1.33 -3.06 -16.00
CA ALA A 305 -0.91 -4.45 -16.06
C ALA A 305 0.44 -4.73 -15.36
N GLU A 306 1.24 -3.71 -15.04
CA GLU A 306 2.54 -3.88 -14.40
C GLU A 306 2.47 -4.13 -12.89
N PHE A 307 1.40 -3.67 -12.25
CA PHE A 307 1.39 -3.45 -10.80
C PHE A 307 1.48 -4.74 -9.99
N ILE A 308 0.51 -5.64 -10.19
CA ILE A 308 0.38 -6.88 -9.40
C ILE A 308 1.62 -7.78 -9.57
N PRO A 309 2.12 -8.06 -10.80
CA PRO A 309 3.28 -8.93 -10.97
C PRO A 309 4.56 -8.35 -10.34
N ILE A 310 4.80 -7.04 -10.51
CA ILE A 310 5.99 -6.39 -9.93
C ILE A 310 5.91 -6.41 -8.40
N LEU A 311 4.77 -6.01 -7.83
CA LEU A 311 4.63 -5.93 -6.37
C LEU A 311 4.73 -7.31 -5.72
N THR A 312 4.20 -8.35 -6.37
CA THR A 312 4.31 -9.74 -5.89
C THR A 312 5.77 -10.20 -5.87
N ALA A 313 6.51 -9.97 -6.97
CA ALA A 313 7.90 -10.40 -7.07
C ALA A 313 8.79 -9.70 -6.03
N TYR A 314 8.66 -8.37 -5.89
CA TYR A 314 9.47 -7.63 -4.92
C TYR A 314 8.98 -7.77 -3.48
N GLY A 315 7.69 -7.99 -3.23
CA GLY A 315 7.22 -8.31 -1.88
C GLY A 315 7.77 -9.64 -1.38
N LEU A 316 7.92 -10.64 -2.26
CA LEU A 316 8.61 -11.90 -1.95
C LEU A 316 10.10 -11.69 -1.71
N LEU A 317 10.79 -10.91 -2.55
CA LEU A 317 12.20 -10.54 -2.32
C LEU A 317 12.38 -9.90 -0.94
N GLN A 318 11.49 -8.97 -0.58
CA GLN A 318 11.54 -8.24 0.68
C GLN A 318 11.06 -9.05 1.90
N ASP A 319 10.54 -10.27 1.68
CA ASP A 319 9.95 -11.11 2.73
C ASP A 319 8.86 -10.36 3.51
N TRP A 320 7.91 -9.78 2.78
CA TRP A 320 6.71 -9.19 3.36
C TRP A 320 5.69 -10.29 3.69
N ASP A 321 4.88 -10.07 4.74
CA ASP A 321 3.94 -11.06 5.26
C ASP A 321 2.56 -11.01 4.58
N GLY A 322 2.22 -9.93 3.88
CA GLY A 322 0.94 -9.84 3.17
C GLY A 322 0.81 -8.63 2.25
N ILE A 323 0.02 -8.79 1.19
CA ILE A 323 -0.35 -7.72 0.24
C ILE A 323 -1.85 -7.78 -0.01
N PHE A 324 -2.53 -6.65 0.17
CA PHE A 324 -3.98 -6.51 0.06
C PHE A 324 -4.30 -5.43 -0.99
N PHE A 325 -4.80 -5.86 -2.14
CA PHE A 325 -5.10 -4.95 -3.24
C PHE A 325 -6.41 -4.20 -2.98
N TYR A 326 -6.31 -2.89 -2.77
CA TYR A 326 -7.46 -2.05 -2.47
C TYR A 326 -8.10 -1.51 -3.75
N CYS A 327 -9.36 -1.77 -4.07
CA CYS A 327 -10.32 -2.58 -3.31
C CYS A 327 -10.93 -3.65 -4.20
N TYR A 328 -11.43 -4.72 -3.59
CA TYR A 328 -12.09 -5.77 -4.35
C TYR A 328 -13.31 -5.23 -5.12
N GLY A 329 -14.23 -4.52 -4.44
CA GLY A 329 -15.46 -4.00 -5.04
C GLY A 329 -15.89 -2.63 -4.54
N ALA A 330 -16.81 -2.00 -5.28
CA ALA A 330 -17.28 -0.63 -5.00
C ALA A 330 -18.21 -0.52 -3.77
N GLY A 331 -18.55 -1.64 -3.12
CA GLY A 331 -19.38 -1.66 -1.89
C GLY A 331 -20.86 -1.30 -2.08
N GLN A 332 -21.31 -1.00 -3.31
CA GLN A 332 -22.70 -0.63 -3.59
C GLN A 332 -23.56 -1.86 -3.93
N ARG A 333 -24.80 -1.92 -3.42
CA ARG A 333 -25.76 -2.97 -3.76
C ARG A 333 -25.97 -2.99 -5.28
N GLY A 334 -25.82 -4.16 -5.91
CA GLY A 334 -26.01 -4.35 -7.35
C GLY A 334 -24.75 -4.22 -8.21
N SER A 335 -23.65 -3.66 -7.67
CA SER A 335 -22.39 -3.52 -8.40
C SER A 335 -21.82 -4.85 -8.92
N TRP A 336 -22.15 -5.98 -8.28
CA TRP A 336 -21.79 -7.33 -8.70
C TRP A 336 -22.34 -7.77 -10.08
N GLN A 337 -23.34 -7.06 -10.62
CA GLN A 337 -23.89 -7.32 -11.95
C GLN A 337 -23.27 -6.41 -13.02
N GLU A 338 -22.47 -5.42 -12.62
CA GLU A 338 -21.81 -4.53 -13.56
C GLU A 338 -20.72 -5.28 -14.32
N THR A 339 -20.65 -5.03 -15.62
CA THR A 339 -19.57 -5.55 -16.47
C THR A 339 -18.57 -4.45 -16.85
N ALA A 340 -18.71 -3.25 -16.29
CA ALA A 340 -17.77 -2.15 -16.42
C ALA A 340 -16.77 -2.20 -15.26
N ILE A 341 -15.55 -1.69 -15.49
CA ILE A 341 -14.61 -1.39 -14.42
C ILE A 341 -15.08 -0.09 -13.75
N PRO A 342 -15.41 -0.11 -12.44
CA PRO A 342 -15.79 1.10 -11.73
C PRO A 342 -14.63 2.10 -11.64
N PRO A 343 -14.91 3.39 -11.38
CA PRO A 343 -13.88 4.40 -11.21
C PRO A 343 -12.85 4.05 -10.12
N PHE A 344 -11.57 4.22 -10.46
CA PHE A 344 -10.42 4.18 -9.55
C PHE A 344 -10.08 2.80 -8.97
N PHE A 345 -10.59 2.46 -7.79
CA PHE A 345 -10.01 1.41 -6.95
C PHE A 345 -10.57 -0.01 -7.16
N PRO A 346 -11.87 -0.20 -7.47
CA PRO A 346 -12.46 -1.54 -7.57
C PRO A 346 -11.80 -2.41 -8.65
N LEU A 347 -11.37 -3.61 -8.27
CA LEU A 347 -10.62 -4.53 -9.15
C LEU A 347 -11.43 -5.74 -9.65
N HIS A 348 -12.55 -6.11 -9.00
CA HIS A 348 -13.34 -7.32 -9.33
C HIS A 348 -13.79 -7.45 -10.79
N ASN A 349 -13.96 -6.31 -11.50
CA ASN A 349 -14.37 -6.28 -12.91
C ASN A 349 -13.22 -6.02 -13.88
N ASP A 350 -11.98 -5.87 -13.39
CA ASP A 350 -10.81 -5.65 -14.22
C ASP A 350 -10.35 -6.99 -14.82
N PRO A 351 -10.48 -7.19 -16.15
CA PRO A 351 -10.20 -8.47 -16.79
C PRO A 351 -8.70 -8.77 -16.89
N VAL A 352 -7.82 -7.83 -16.54
CA VAL A 352 -6.37 -8.04 -16.49
C VAL A 352 -5.93 -8.26 -15.05
N LYS A 353 -6.33 -7.40 -14.12
CA LYS A 353 -5.90 -7.54 -12.71
C LYS A 353 -6.38 -8.81 -12.05
N MET A 354 -7.61 -9.27 -12.34
CA MET A 354 -8.15 -10.50 -11.71
C MET A 354 -7.34 -11.76 -12.04
N PRO A 355 -7.03 -12.07 -13.32
CA PRO A 355 -6.11 -13.16 -13.65
C PRO A 355 -4.69 -12.97 -13.10
N GLN A 356 -4.17 -11.74 -13.11
CA GLN A 356 -2.85 -11.45 -12.55
C GLN A 356 -2.81 -11.73 -11.04
N LEU A 357 -3.86 -11.35 -10.30
CA LEU A 357 -4.00 -11.62 -8.88
C LEU A 357 -4.03 -13.13 -8.61
N ALA A 358 -4.80 -13.89 -9.39
CA ALA A 358 -4.87 -15.34 -9.25
C ALA A 358 -3.50 -16.03 -9.44
N LEU A 359 -2.77 -15.67 -10.50
CA LEU A 359 -1.43 -16.24 -10.75
C LEU A 359 -0.40 -15.77 -9.72
N SER A 360 -0.47 -14.50 -9.32
CA SER A 360 0.45 -13.92 -8.35
C SER A 360 0.24 -14.47 -6.95
N ALA A 361 -1.02 -14.74 -6.55
CA ALA A 361 -1.33 -15.43 -5.30
C ALA A 361 -0.72 -16.85 -5.27
N LEU A 362 -0.74 -17.57 -6.39
CA LEU A 362 -0.05 -18.87 -6.50
C LEU A 362 1.47 -18.73 -6.33
N ALA A 363 2.08 -17.73 -6.98
CA ALA A 363 3.51 -17.48 -6.85
C ALA A 363 3.90 -17.08 -5.41
N TRP A 364 3.07 -16.23 -4.79
CA TRP A 364 3.22 -15.77 -3.41
C TRP A 364 3.20 -16.93 -2.41
N LEU A 365 2.11 -17.71 -2.41
CA LEU A 365 1.91 -18.80 -1.44
C LEU A 365 2.94 -19.92 -1.53
N ARG A 366 3.65 -20.03 -2.66
CA ARG A 366 4.73 -21.00 -2.87
C ARG A 366 6.13 -20.46 -2.58
N GLY A 367 6.29 -19.16 -2.35
CA GLY A 367 7.59 -18.50 -2.26
C GLY A 367 8.40 -18.66 -3.55
N ASP A 368 7.79 -18.39 -4.71
CA ASP A 368 8.43 -18.67 -6.00
C ASP A 368 9.59 -17.71 -6.35
N VAL A 369 9.69 -16.58 -5.68
CA VAL A 369 10.88 -15.72 -5.63
C VAL A 369 11.48 -15.86 -4.24
N GLN A 370 12.79 -16.03 -4.15
CA GLN A 370 13.50 -16.16 -2.90
C GLN A 370 13.56 -14.80 -2.17
N PRO A 371 13.46 -14.80 -0.83
CA PRO A 371 13.88 -13.66 -0.03
C PRO A 371 15.31 -13.22 -0.38
N GLY A 372 15.58 -11.92 -0.31
CA GLY A 372 16.90 -11.37 -0.58
C GLY A 372 17.98 -11.99 0.30
N GLN A 373 19.16 -12.18 -0.28
CA GLN A 373 20.29 -12.82 0.40
C GLN A 373 21.02 -11.87 1.37
N GLU A 374 20.93 -10.57 1.10
CA GLU A 374 21.46 -9.51 1.95
C GLU A 374 20.33 -8.61 2.46
N MET A 375 20.57 -8.00 3.62
CA MET A 375 19.66 -7.04 4.23
C MET A 375 20.40 -5.75 4.55
N ALA A 376 19.92 -4.64 3.99
CA ALA A 376 20.28 -3.31 4.45
C ALA A 376 19.47 -2.95 5.70
N ALA A 377 20.08 -3.23 6.86
CA ALA A 377 19.56 -2.81 8.16
C ALA A 377 19.78 -1.30 8.35
N LEU A 378 18.69 -0.54 8.46
CA LEU A 378 18.71 0.89 8.71
C LEU A 378 18.78 1.15 10.22
N HIS A 379 19.87 1.76 10.65
CA HIS A 379 20.03 2.23 12.03
C HIS A 379 19.90 3.75 12.01
N LEU A 380 18.94 4.29 12.75
CA LEU A 380 18.57 5.70 12.72
C LEU A 380 18.84 6.29 14.11
N PRO A 381 19.65 7.35 14.23
CA PRO A 381 19.70 8.12 15.47
C PRO A 381 18.37 8.79 15.75
N HIS A 382 17.95 8.83 17.02
CA HIS A 382 16.69 9.44 17.44
C HIS A 382 16.53 10.87 16.90
N GLU A 383 17.60 11.64 17.01
CA GLU A 383 17.63 13.03 16.55
C GLU A 383 17.41 13.15 15.03
N LEU A 384 17.91 12.18 14.25
CA LEU A 384 17.65 12.11 12.81
C LEU A 384 16.18 11.77 12.54
N VAL A 385 15.58 10.86 13.31
CA VAL A 385 14.16 10.52 13.20
C VAL A 385 13.29 11.75 13.44
N LEU A 386 13.57 12.53 14.49
CA LEU A 386 12.86 13.78 14.77
C LEU A 386 13.09 14.81 13.67
N ASP A 387 14.35 15.11 13.34
CA ASP A 387 14.73 16.15 12.39
C ASP A 387 14.24 15.88 10.96
N SER A 388 13.98 14.62 10.60
CA SER A 388 13.41 14.24 9.30
C SER A 388 12.06 14.91 9.03
N LEU A 389 11.31 15.30 10.07
CA LEU A 389 10.03 16.01 9.95
C LEU A 389 10.20 17.51 9.67
N ARG A 390 11.41 18.06 9.87
CA ARG A 390 11.70 19.50 9.75
C ARG A 390 12.01 19.93 8.32
N GLY A 391 12.62 19.03 7.56
CA GLY A 391 13.13 19.26 6.21
C GLY A 391 12.08 19.03 5.10
N PRO A 392 12.48 19.19 3.83
CA PRO A 392 11.67 18.68 2.73
C PRO A 392 11.45 17.17 2.93
N GLY A 393 10.28 16.67 2.53
CA GLY A 393 9.99 15.24 2.54
C GLY A 393 10.92 14.44 1.61
N PRO A 394 10.75 13.10 1.56
CA PRO A 394 11.54 12.25 0.69
C PRO A 394 11.38 12.66 -0.78
N THR A 395 12.39 12.31 -1.57
CA THR A 395 12.41 12.58 -3.02
C THR A 395 12.10 11.31 -3.80
N ASP A 396 11.77 11.46 -5.08
CA ASP A 396 11.55 10.33 -5.99
C ASP A 396 12.74 9.36 -6.06
N HIS A 397 13.95 9.83 -5.73
CA HIS A 397 15.15 9.00 -5.73
C HIS A 397 15.52 8.44 -4.36
N ALA A 398 15.09 9.06 -3.26
CA ALA A 398 15.50 8.71 -1.91
C ALA A 398 14.27 8.66 -0.98
N PRO A 399 13.59 7.49 -0.89
CA PRO A 399 12.37 7.33 -0.10
C PRO A 399 12.63 7.13 1.40
N TYR A 400 13.88 6.86 1.81
CA TYR A 400 14.24 6.49 3.17
C TYR A 400 14.47 7.71 4.09
N PRO A 401 14.41 7.51 5.42
CA PRO A 401 14.83 8.54 6.38
C PRO A 401 16.30 8.93 6.24
N LEU A 402 17.15 8.01 5.76
CA LEU A 402 18.53 8.29 5.36
C LEU A 402 18.53 8.80 3.91
N PRO A 403 18.70 10.12 3.66
CA PRO A 403 18.41 10.73 2.36
C PRO A 403 19.42 10.39 1.26
N TRP A 404 20.54 9.73 1.60
CA TRP A 404 21.53 9.24 0.64
C TRP A 404 21.24 7.84 0.12
N LEU A 405 20.25 7.13 0.68
CA LEU A 405 19.89 5.80 0.20
C LEU A 405 18.90 5.89 -0.96
N PRO A 406 19.21 5.29 -2.13
CA PRO A 406 18.33 5.35 -3.27
C PRO A 406 17.23 4.30 -3.21
N GLY A 407 16.08 4.56 -3.83
CA GLY A 407 14.94 3.61 -3.84
C GLY A 407 15.28 2.23 -4.39
N ARG A 408 16.17 2.14 -5.39
CA ARG A 408 16.67 0.86 -5.94
C ARG A 408 17.33 -0.05 -4.91
N LEU A 409 17.71 0.45 -3.73
CA LEU A 409 18.14 -0.39 -2.62
C LEU A 409 17.16 -1.54 -2.36
N ALA A 410 15.85 -1.26 -2.31
CA ALA A 410 14.80 -2.26 -2.09
C ALA A 410 14.50 -3.13 -3.31
N LEU A 411 15.10 -2.81 -4.45
CA LEU A 411 15.05 -3.64 -5.64
C LEU A 411 16.27 -4.57 -5.75
N THR A 412 17.29 -4.34 -4.92
CA THR A 412 18.52 -5.15 -4.88
C THR A 412 18.55 -6.06 -3.65
N HIS A 413 18.26 -5.51 -2.47
CA HIS A 413 18.41 -6.17 -1.17
C HIS A 413 17.13 -6.02 -0.35
N GLN A 414 16.98 -6.86 0.68
CA GLN A 414 15.97 -6.59 1.71
C GLN A 414 16.29 -5.29 2.45
N THR A 415 15.27 -4.55 2.86
CA THR A 415 15.43 -3.39 3.75
C THR A 415 14.60 -3.55 5.01
N ALA A 416 15.12 -3.05 6.12
CA ALA A 416 14.34 -2.88 7.35
C ALA A 416 14.99 -1.84 8.25
N ILE A 417 14.17 -1.13 9.01
CA ILE A 417 14.62 -0.33 10.15
C ILE A 417 14.94 -1.29 11.30
N ALA A 418 16.22 -1.35 11.67
CA ALA A 418 16.71 -2.21 12.75
C ALA A 418 16.74 -1.49 14.09
N ASP A 419 16.91 -0.17 14.10
CA ASP A 419 17.04 0.64 15.31
C ASP A 419 16.62 2.09 15.05
N PHE A 420 15.77 2.65 15.92
CA PHE A 420 15.35 4.05 15.89
C PHE A 420 16.12 4.94 16.88
N GLU A 421 17.02 4.34 17.67
CA GLU A 421 17.78 4.98 18.75
C GLU A 421 19.30 4.77 18.56
N ALA A 422 19.74 4.55 17.33
CA ALA A 422 21.12 4.20 17.04
C ALA A 422 22.10 5.34 17.35
N ALA A 423 23.33 5.02 17.76
CA ALA A 423 24.35 6.04 18.00
C ALA A 423 24.76 6.79 16.72
N THR A 424 24.78 6.10 15.58
CA THR A 424 25.20 6.62 14.27
C THR A 424 24.31 6.05 13.17
N PRO A 425 24.05 6.81 12.09
CA PRO A 425 23.25 6.30 10.99
C PRO A 425 24.00 5.20 10.24
N GLN A 426 23.32 4.09 9.97
CA GLN A 426 23.82 3.02 9.09
C GLN A 426 22.74 2.60 8.10
N PRO A 427 23.10 2.25 6.84
CA PRO A 427 24.44 2.34 6.25
C PRO A 427 24.94 3.78 6.12
N GLU A 428 26.25 3.99 6.31
CA GLU A 428 26.91 5.28 6.08
C GLU A 428 26.76 5.76 4.62
N ALA A 429 26.81 7.09 4.43
CA ALA A 429 26.77 7.69 3.10
C ALA A 429 27.92 7.17 2.23
N GLY A 430 27.58 6.61 1.06
CA GLY A 430 28.55 6.01 0.14
C GLY A 430 29.01 4.59 0.48
N ALA A 431 28.50 3.98 1.56
CA ALA A 431 28.81 2.58 1.89
C ALA A 431 28.22 1.58 0.90
N LEU A 432 27.12 1.94 0.26
CA LEU A 432 26.44 1.13 -0.75
C LEU A 432 26.53 1.81 -2.12
N THR A 433 26.80 1.01 -3.15
CA THR A 433 26.88 1.45 -4.53
C THR A 433 25.99 0.59 -5.41
N PHE A 434 25.20 1.23 -6.26
CA PHE A 434 24.27 0.54 -7.15
C PHE A 434 24.61 0.87 -8.60
N PRO A 435 24.62 -0.12 -9.51
CA PRO A 435 24.79 0.15 -10.92
C PRO A 435 23.62 0.99 -11.47
N ASP A 436 23.91 1.77 -12.52
CA ASP A 436 22.91 2.51 -13.28
C ASP A 436 22.28 1.64 -14.37
N GLY A 437 21.02 1.95 -14.74
CA GLY A 437 20.36 1.40 -15.92
C GLY A 437 19.85 -0.04 -15.79
N ARG A 438 20.50 -0.87 -14.97
CA ARG A 438 20.14 -2.27 -14.74
C ARG A 438 20.33 -2.63 -13.28
N ILE A 439 19.22 -2.88 -12.60
CA ILE A 439 19.15 -3.31 -11.21
C ILE A 439 18.88 -4.81 -11.20
N VAL A 440 19.67 -5.56 -10.45
CA VAL A 440 19.54 -7.01 -10.30
C VAL A 440 19.39 -7.28 -8.81
N SER A 441 18.42 -8.10 -8.42
CA SER A 441 18.31 -8.57 -7.03
C SER A 441 19.54 -9.37 -6.64
N ASP A 442 19.89 -9.37 -5.36
CA ASP A 442 21.02 -10.17 -4.86
C ASP A 442 20.83 -11.69 -5.02
N THR A 443 19.58 -12.15 -5.17
CA THR A 443 19.23 -13.52 -5.58
C THR A 443 19.53 -13.82 -7.05
N GLY A 444 19.65 -12.80 -7.90
CA GLY A 444 19.72 -12.91 -9.36
C GLY A 444 18.40 -13.21 -10.06
N GLU A 445 17.30 -13.43 -9.33
CA GLU A 445 15.99 -13.84 -9.89
C GLU A 445 15.19 -12.67 -10.49
N LEU A 446 15.45 -11.43 -10.05
CA LEU A 446 14.74 -10.24 -10.51
C LEU A 446 15.70 -9.28 -11.22
N VAL A 447 15.25 -8.74 -12.34
CA VAL A 447 15.99 -7.71 -13.08
C VAL A 447 15.04 -6.56 -13.41
N TRP A 448 15.41 -5.34 -13.04
CA TRP A 448 14.76 -4.12 -13.47
C TRP A 448 15.70 -3.33 -14.37
N VAL A 449 15.29 -3.07 -15.61
CA VAL A 449 16.00 -2.17 -16.52
C VAL A 449 15.20 -0.90 -16.66
N ASP A 450 15.82 0.25 -16.41
CA ASP A 450 15.18 1.54 -16.58
C ASP A 450 15.25 2.04 -18.04
N GLY A 451 14.49 3.08 -18.35
CA GLY A 451 14.65 3.86 -19.58
C GLY A 451 13.38 4.03 -20.42
N ALA A 452 13.18 5.26 -20.90
CA ALA A 452 11.95 5.70 -21.58
C ALA A 452 11.54 4.90 -22.84
N GLN A 453 12.42 4.08 -23.40
CA GLN A 453 12.16 3.26 -24.59
C GLN A 453 12.33 1.77 -24.35
N GLY A 454 12.79 1.37 -23.16
CA GLY A 454 13.15 0.00 -22.86
C GLY A 454 12.86 -0.45 -21.43
N GLY A 455 12.19 0.36 -20.61
CA GLY A 455 11.84 0.02 -19.23
C GLY A 455 11.12 -1.31 -19.14
N HIS A 456 11.66 -2.21 -18.32
CA HIS A 456 11.07 -3.53 -18.07
C HIS A 456 11.56 -4.18 -16.78
N VAL A 457 10.73 -5.08 -16.26
CA VAL A 457 11.03 -6.00 -15.17
C VAL A 457 10.98 -7.44 -15.69
N LEU A 458 11.99 -8.22 -15.33
CA LEU A 458 12.08 -9.66 -15.56
C LEU A 458 12.01 -10.38 -14.22
N VAL A 459 11.22 -11.43 -14.17
CA VAL A 459 11.19 -12.42 -13.08
C VAL A 459 11.62 -13.73 -13.69
N ASP A 460 12.75 -14.29 -13.25
CA ASP A 460 13.33 -15.51 -13.82
C ASP A 460 13.55 -16.56 -12.73
N THR A 461 12.48 -17.25 -12.34
CA THR A 461 12.55 -18.30 -11.31
C THR A 461 12.20 -19.68 -11.90
N PRO A 462 12.51 -20.78 -11.19
CA PRO A 462 12.21 -22.12 -11.69
C PRO A 462 10.72 -22.39 -11.93
N ARG A 463 9.83 -21.78 -11.13
CA ARG A 463 8.37 -22.06 -11.17
C ARG A 463 7.52 -20.90 -11.66
N TYR A 464 8.08 -19.69 -11.72
CA TYR A 464 7.40 -18.48 -12.14
C TYR A 464 8.33 -17.59 -12.96
N GLN A 465 7.90 -17.25 -14.17
CA GLN A 465 8.64 -16.36 -15.07
C GLN A 465 7.74 -15.27 -15.61
N ALA A 466 8.23 -14.03 -15.60
CA ALA A 466 7.45 -12.89 -16.06
C ALA A 466 8.29 -11.86 -16.79
N VAL A 467 7.66 -11.21 -17.77
CA VAL A 467 8.18 -10.03 -18.47
C VAL A 467 7.12 -8.94 -18.35
N VAL A 468 7.49 -7.80 -17.79
CA VAL A 468 6.60 -6.65 -17.60
C VAL A 468 7.30 -5.42 -18.15
N GLY A 469 6.75 -4.79 -19.18
CA GLY A 469 7.36 -3.58 -19.71
C GLY A 469 6.97 -3.23 -21.13
N ARG A 470 7.83 -2.42 -21.76
CA ARG A 470 7.66 -1.93 -23.12
C ARG A 470 7.75 -3.04 -24.16
N CYS A 471 7.32 -2.76 -25.39
CA CYS A 471 7.40 -3.72 -26.48
C CYS A 471 8.86 -4.11 -26.79
N GLY A 472 9.07 -5.38 -27.17
CA GLY A 472 10.42 -5.87 -27.37
C GLY A 472 10.51 -7.39 -27.49
N ARG A 473 11.75 -7.88 -27.41
CA ARG A 473 12.09 -9.30 -27.34
C ARG A 473 12.82 -9.56 -26.04
N TYR A 474 12.33 -10.53 -25.28
CA TYR A 474 12.84 -10.86 -23.96
C TYR A 474 13.02 -12.37 -23.88
N ALA A 475 14.12 -12.80 -23.27
CA ALA A 475 14.43 -14.20 -23.04
C ALA A 475 14.74 -14.41 -21.56
N LEU A 476 14.07 -15.37 -20.96
CA LEU A 476 14.25 -15.88 -19.60
C LEU A 476 14.72 -17.33 -19.68
N THR A 477 14.93 -18.00 -18.55
CA THR A 477 15.43 -19.37 -18.56
C THR A 477 14.53 -20.36 -19.31
N HIS A 478 13.19 -20.28 -19.15
CA HIS A 478 12.25 -21.23 -19.74
C HIS A 478 11.25 -20.63 -20.74
N ILE A 479 11.14 -19.31 -20.81
CA ILE A 479 10.29 -18.64 -21.79
C ILE A 479 11.06 -17.57 -22.56
N ALA A 480 10.69 -17.38 -23.82
CA ALA A 480 11.04 -16.19 -24.59
C ALA A 480 9.76 -15.56 -25.14
N VAL A 481 9.65 -14.24 -25.04
CA VAL A 481 8.48 -13.49 -25.50
C VAL A 481 8.90 -12.40 -26.46
N ALA A 482 8.11 -12.20 -27.50
CA ALA A 482 8.30 -11.11 -28.45
C ALA A 482 6.94 -10.49 -28.75
N PHE A 483 6.74 -9.22 -28.41
CA PHE A 483 5.45 -8.56 -28.61
C PHE A 483 5.61 -7.15 -29.14
N THR A 484 4.62 -6.73 -29.94
CA THR A 484 4.55 -5.39 -30.53
C THR A 484 3.55 -4.48 -29.83
N THR A 485 2.71 -5.03 -28.95
CA THR A 485 1.85 -4.23 -28.06
C THR A 485 2.72 -3.27 -27.26
N PRO A 486 2.48 -1.94 -27.26
CA PRO A 486 3.42 -0.95 -26.74
C PRO A 486 3.89 -1.19 -25.29
N PHE A 487 3.01 -1.77 -24.47
CA PHE A 487 3.28 -2.17 -23.10
C PHE A 487 2.49 -3.41 -22.74
N ALA A 488 3.12 -4.40 -22.11
CA ALA A 488 2.46 -5.62 -21.68
C ALA A 488 3.13 -6.26 -20.45
N ALA A 489 2.35 -7.10 -19.77
CA ALA A 489 2.82 -8.05 -18.77
C ALA A 489 2.51 -9.46 -19.26
N VAL A 490 3.51 -10.31 -19.36
CA VAL A 490 3.38 -11.73 -19.73
C VAL A 490 3.96 -12.56 -18.61
N GLN A 491 3.15 -13.41 -18.00
CA GLN A 491 3.51 -14.24 -16.85
C GLN A 491 3.23 -15.71 -17.15
N VAL A 492 4.15 -16.59 -16.77
CA VAL A 492 4.00 -18.04 -16.86
C VAL A 492 4.36 -18.66 -15.51
N ALA A 493 3.47 -19.48 -14.96
CA ALA A 493 3.77 -20.25 -13.76
C ALA A 493 3.36 -21.71 -13.90
N SER A 494 4.09 -22.59 -13.23
CA SER A 494 3.71 -23.99 -13.07
C SER A 494 2.46 -24.15 -12.20
N LEU A 495 1.57 -25.09 -12.53
CA LEU A 495 0.36 -25.42 -11.77
C LEU A 495 0.46 -26.74 -10.98
N ASP A 496 1.54 -27.50 -11.16
CA ASP A 496 1.77 -28.79 -10.48
C ASP A 496 2.89 -28.74 -9.44
N GLY A 497 3.46 -27.54 -9.19
CA GLY A 497 4.49 -27.34 -8.18
C GLY A 497 5.90 -27.72 -8.64
N LEU A 498 6.04 -28.30 -9.83
CA LEU A 498 7.34 -28.61 -10.45
C LEU A 498 7.92 -27.38 -11.15
N PRO A 499 9.26 -27.31 -11.37
CA PRO A 499 9.86 -26.32 -12.25
C PRO A 499 9.21 -26.30 -13.64
N ILE A 500 9.18 -25.15 -14.31
CA ILE A 500 8.62 -24.99 -15.66
C ILE A 500 9.26 -25.98 -16.64
N ALA A 501 10.57 -26.24 -16.48
CA ALA A 501 11.31 -27.23 -17.26
C ALA A 501 10.69 -28.63 -17.26
N GLU A 502 10.02 -29.00 -16.16
CA GLU A 502 9.53 -30.36 -15.85
C GLU A 502 7.99 -30.44 -15.76
N SER A 503 7.32 -29.32 -15.52
CA SER A 503 5.87 -29.23 -15.35
C SER A 503 5.11 -29.77 -16.57
N ALA A 504 3.93 -30.34 -16.31
CA ALA A 504 2.98 -30.77 -17.35
C ALA A 504 1.89 -29.72 -17.60
N ARG A 505 1.69 -28.79 -16.66
CA ARG A 505 0.63 -27.79 -16.70
C ARG A 505 1.14 -26.43 -16.26
N LEU A 506 1.09 -25.46 -17.17
CA LEU A 506 1.41 -24.08 -16.87
C LEU A 506 0.16 -23.20 -16.99
N MET A 507 0.15 -22.09 -16.28
CA MET A 507 -0.77 -20.98 -16.52
C MET A 507 0.00 -19.85 -17.21
N LEU A 508 -0.57 -19.32 -18.29
CA LEU A 508 -0.11 -18.11 -18.96
C LEU A 508 -1.11 -17.00 -18.68
N VAL A 509 -0.64 -15.85 -18.20
CA VAL A 509 -1.43 -14.62 -18.07
C VAL A 509 -0.77 -13.54 -18.92
N THR A 510 -1.57 -12.90 -19.78
CA THR A 510 -1.16 -11.78 -20.63
C THR A 510 -2.02 -10.56 -20.28
N GLY A 511 -1.39 -9.47 -19.88
CA GLY A 511 -2.03 -8.21 -19.54
C GLY A 511 -1.50 -7.07 -20.41
N ALA A 512 -2.40 -6.21 -20.86
CA ALA A 512 -2.07 -4.91 -21.43
C ALA A 512 -3.14 -3.92 -20.95
N ARG A 513 -3.34 -2.83 -21.68
CA ARG A 513 -4.35 -1.82 -21.35
C ARG A 513 -5.77 -2.40 -21.31
N VAL A 514 -6.57 -1.90 -20.37
CA VAL A 514 -8.02 -2.15 -20.28
C VAL A 514 -8.82 -0.85 -20.40
N ALA A 515 -10.05 -0.95 -20.88
CA ALA A 515 -10.95 0.19 -21.02
C ALA A 515 -12.41 -0.26 -20.95
N ASN A 516 -13.30 0.61 -20.46
CA ASN A 516 -14.74 0.41 -20.64
C ASN A 516 -15.17 0.66 -22.09
N THR A 517 -16.26 0.04 -22.54
CA THR A 517 -16.84 0.32 -23.85
C THR A 517 -17.25 1.79 -23.94
N GLY A 518 -16.80 2.50 -24.97
CA GLY A 518 -17.11 3.92 -25.17
C GLY A 518 -16.37 4.87 -24.22
N MET A 519 -15.35 4.41 -23.49
CA MET A 519 -14.50 5.25 -22.66
C MET A 519 -13.75 6.29 -23.51
N ARG A 520 -13.65 7.54 -23.03
CA ARG A 520 -13.01 8.66 -23.75
C ARG A 520 -12.14 9.48 -22.80
N TRP A 521 -10.89 9.68 -23.20
CA TRP A 521 -9.99 10.64 -22.56
C TRP A 521 -10.40 12.06 -22.92
N ALA A 522 -10.40 12.95 -21.94
CA ALA A 522 -10.74 14.36 -22.13
C ALA A 522 -9.53 15.19 -22.59
N ASP A 523 -8.32 14.63 -22.52
CA ASP A 523 -7.07 15.24 -22.95
C ASP A 523 -6.23 14.32 -23.85
N ALA A 524 -5.25 14.90 -24.54
CA ALA A 524 -4.35 14.17 -25.44
C ALA A 524 -3.32 13.33 -24.68
N ASP A 525 -2.92 13.78 -23.48
CA ASP A 525 -1.94 13.11 -22.62
C ASP A 525 -2.53 11.95 -21.82
N ARG A 526 -3.86 11.71 -21.94
CA ARG A 526 -4.60 10.64 -21.26
C ARG A 526 -4.43 10.71 -19.74
N ARG A 527 -4.63 11.89 -19.15
CA ARG A 527 -4.52 12.14 -17.71
C ARG A 527 -5.85 12.23 -17.00
N THR A 528 -6.94 12.43 -17.73
CA THR A 528 -8.29 12.39 -17.17
C THR A 528 -9.34 11.97 -18.19
N LEU A 529 -10.39 11.30 -17.72
CA LEU A 529 -11.58 11.02 -18.52
C LEU A 529 -12.64 12.11 -18.41
N GLY A 530 -12.54 13.02 -17.43
CA GLY A 530 -13.69 13.81 -17.00
C GLY A 530 -14.84 12.89 -16.61
N ASP A 531 -15.99 13.02 -17.28
CA ASP A 531 -17.15 12.13 -17.14
C ASP A 531 -17.16 10.96 -18.16
N GLY A 532 -16.13 10.84 -19.00
CA GLY A 532 -16.01 9.89 -20.11
C GLY A 532 -15.71 8.44 -19.72
N TRP A 533 -16.26 7.94 -18.62
CA TRP A 533 -16.00 6.61 -18.06
C TRP A 533 -16.43 5.42 -18.93
N GLY A 534 -17.32 5.65 -19.91
CA GLY A 534 -17.89 4.59 -20.74
C GLY A 534 -18.89 3.71 -19.99
N HIS A 535 -19.12 2.50 -20.51
CA HIS A 535 -20.03 1.52 -19.94
C HIS A 535 -19.53 0.09 -20.15
N GLY A 536 -20.21 -0.88 -19.54
CA GLY A 536 -19.92 -2.29 -19.71
C GLY A 536 -20.26 -2.81 -21.12
N PRO A 537 -19.64 -3.92 -21.57
CA PRO A 537 -18.57 -4.64 -20.91
C PRO A 537 -17.21 -3.92 -21.02
N ALA A 538 -16.32 -4.21 -20.08
CA ALA A 538 -14.90 -3.90 -20.18
C ALA A 538 -14.28 -4.58 -21.41
N ARG A 539 -13.24 -3.96 -21.95
CA ARG A 539 -12.46 -4.43 -23.09
C ARG A 539 -10.99 -4.47 -22.70
N LEU A 540 -10.31 -5.52 -23.14
CA LEU A 540 -8.87 -5.67 -23.00
C LEU A 540 -8.20 -5.43 -24.35
N GLU A 541 -7.04 -4.80 -24.33
CA GLU A 541 -6.11 -4.76 -25.46
C GLU A 541 -5.39 -6.10 -25.55
N PRO A 542 -5.49 -6.84 -26.67
CA PRO A 542 -4.74 -8.07 -26.83
C PRO A 542 -3.23 -7.85 -26.82
N VAL A 543 -2.49 -8.74 -26.18
CA VAL A 543 -1.04 -8.81 -26.33
C VAL A 543 -0.73 -9.46 -27.68
N ALA A 544 -0.34 -8.65 -28.66
CA ALA A 544 0.05 -9.08 -29.99
C ALA A 544 1.53 -9.47 -29.99
N GLY A 545 1.81 -10.76 -30.09
CA GLY A 545 3.16 -11.29 -30.02
C GLY A 545 3.24 -12.81 -30.06
N THR A 546 4.42 -13.33 -29.75
CA THR A 546 4.70 -14.76 -29.63
C THR A 546 5.24 -15.10 -28.25
N LEU A 547 4.93 -16.31 -27.79
CA LEU A 547 5.54 -16.98 -26.66
C LEU A 547 6.28 -18.21 -27.19
N ALA A 548 7.52 -18.40 -26.77
CA ALA A 548 8.26 -19.62 -26.97
C ALA A 548 8.60 -20.25 -25.61
N LEU A 549 8.40 -21.56 -25.50
CA LEU A 549 8.87 -22.39 -24.40
C LEU A 549 10.24 -22.96 -24.79
N GLN A 550 11.24 -22.73 -23.95
CA GLN A 550 12.63 -23.14 -24.18
C GLN A 550 13.18 -23.89 -22.97
N GLY A 551 14.17 -24.74 -23.18
CA GLY A 551 14.74 -25.57 -22.10
C GLY A 551 13.72 -26.53 -21.47
N VAL A 552 12.62 -26.87 -22.15
CA VAL A 552 11.58 -27.79 -21.68
C VAL A 552 11.87 -29.22 -22.18
N ALA A 553 12.59 -30.00 -21.37
CA ALA A 553 13.17 -31.28 -21.80
C ALA A 553 12.12 -32.35 -22.15
N GLY A 554 12.22 -32.96 -23.33
CA GLY A 554 11.38 -34.10 -23.71
C GLY A 554 9.93 -33.76 -24.03
N VAL A 555 9.56 -32.47 -24.18
CA VAL A 555 8.23 -32.05 -24.65
C VAL A 555 8.10 -32.31 -26.16
N GLN A 556 7.09 -33.09 -26.55
CA GLN A 556 6.78 -33.40 -27.95
C GLN A 556 5.75 -32.44 -28.54
N SER A 557 4.77 -32.06 -27.74
CA SER A 557 3.66 -31.20 -28.15
C SER A 557 3.18 -30.38 -26.96
N ALA A 558 2.57 -29.24 -27.27
CA ALA A 558 1.92 -28.39 -26.29
C ALA A 558 0.62 -27.82 -26.87
N THR A 559 -0.35 -27.56 -25.99
CA THR A 559 -1.59 -26.88 -26.36
C THR A 559 -1.84 -25.69 -25.43
N LEU A 560 -2.44 -24.64 -25.98
CA LEU A 560 -2.86 -23.44 -25.28
C LEU A 560 -4.39 -23.39 -25.23
N GLN A 561 -4.98 -23.59 -24.06
CA GLN A 561 -6.42 -23.54 -23.82
C GLN A 561 -6.82 -22.16 -23.28
N PRO A 562 -7.59 -21.35 -24.03
CA PRO A 562 -8.15 -20.11 -23.49
C PRO A 562 -9.11 -20.38 -22.34
N LEU A 563 -9.14 -19.48 -21.35
CA LEU A 563 -10.01 -19.53 -20.18
C LEU A 563 -11.03 -18.38 -20.16
N ASP A 564 -12.23 -18.66 -19.67
CA ASP A 564 -13.29 -17.68 -19.40
C ASP A 564 -12.97 -16.85 -18.13
N PRO A 565 -13.74 -15.80 -17.80
CA PRO A 565 -13.51 -15.00 -16.59
C PRO A 565 -13.58 -15.76 -15.26
N ARG A 566 -14.07 -17.01 -15.24
CA ARG A 566 -14.11 -17.89 -14.05
C ARG A 566 -12.99 -18.94 -14.06
N GLY A 567 -12.06 -18.84 -15.01
CA GLY A 567 -10.94 -19.77 -15.16
C GLY A 567 -11.33 -21.11 -15.77
N GLN A 568 -12.50 -21.21 -16.40
CA GLN A 568 -12.97 -22.42 -17.07
C GLN A 568 -12.56 -22.43 -18.54
N ALA A 569 -12.30 -23.60 -19.11
CA ALA A 569 -11.92 -23.73 -20.52
C ALA A 569 -12.97 -23.12 -21.46
N GLN A 570 -12.53 -22.26 -22.37
CA GLN A 570 -13.36 -21.58 -23.37
C GLN A 570 -12.80 -21.78 -24.78
N GLY A 571 -13.63 -22.26 -25.70
CA GLY A 571 -13.23 -22.49 -27.09
C GLY A 571 -12.24 -23.65 -27.25
N ALA A 572 -11.67 -23.77 -28.46
CA ALA A 572 -10.73 -24.83 -28.79
C ALA A 572 -9.31 -24.53 -28.28
N ALA A 573 -8.59 -25.57 -27.86
CA ALA A 573 -7.17 -25.47 -27.56
C ALA A 573 -6.37 -25.27 -28.86
N LEU A 574 -5.36 -24.39 -28.80
CA LEU A 574 -4.51 -24.03 -29.92
C LEU A 574 -3.19 -24.80 -29.84
N PRO A 575 -2.72 -25.45 -30.92
CA PRO A 575 -1.46 -26.16 -30.90
C PRO A 575 -0.27 -25.21 -30.95
N PHE A 576 0.80 -25.53 -30.22
CA PHE A 576 2.09 -24.89 -30.42
C PHE A 576 2.77 -25.44 -31.69
N THR A 577 3.57 -24.60 -32.32
CA THR A 577 4.50 -24.97 -33.39
C THR A 577 5.77 -25.54 -32.78
N VAL A 578 6.22 -26.70 -33.27
CA VAL A 578 7.51 -27.28 -32.88
C VAL A 578 8.64 -26.57 -33.64
N GLU A 579 9.58 -25.99 -32.91
CA GLU A 579 10.77 -25.31 -33.43
C GLU A 579 12.03 -26.13 -33.12
N ALA A 580 13.15 -25.78 -33.75
CA ALA A 580 14.42 -26.49 -33.51
C ALA A 580 14.92 -26.43 -32.05
N GLN A 581 14.48 -25.43 -31.28
CA GLN A 581 14.98 -25.12 -29.93
C GLN A 581 13.85 -25.05 -28.87
N GLY A 582 12.64 -25.52 -29.20
CA GLY A 582 11.50 -25.45 -28.28
C GLY A 582 10.15 -25.49 -28.98
N LEU A 583 9.13 -24.90 -28.34
CA LEU A 583 7.78 -24.78 -28.90
C LEU A 583 7.37 -23.32 -28.92
N SER A 584 6.76 -22.85 -30.00
CA SER A 584 6.33 -21.46 -30.17
C SER A 584 4.82 -21.35 -30.42
N ILE A 585 4.22 -20.24 -30.02
CA ILE A 585 2.82 -19.93 -30.34
C ILE A 585 2.62 -18.42 -30.49
N THR A 586 1.77 -18.03 -31.44
CA THR A 586 1.24 -16.66 -31.54
C THR A 586 0.14 -16.48 -30.51
N LEU A 587 0.24 -15.45 -29.69
CA LEU A 587 -0.75 -15.14 -28.66
C LEU A 587 -2.10 -14.80 -29.32
N PRO A 588 -3.20 -15.51 -28.99
CA PRO A 588 -4.46 -15.39 -29.72
C PRO A 588 -5.26 -14.15 -29.33
N GLY A 589 -5.03 -13.57 -28.15
CA GLY A 589 -5.60 -12.28 -27.77
C GLY A 589 -7.09 -12.27 -27.44
N ASN A 590 -7.72 -13.44 -27.30
CA ASN A 590 -9.15 -13.58 -27.01
C ASN A 590 -9.52 -13.56 -25.52
N THR A 591 -8.55 -13.67 -24.62
CA THR A 591 -8.71 -13.61 -23.16
C THR A 591 -7.38 -13.17 -22.53
N ALA A 592 -7.36 -12.88 -21.24
CA ALA A 592 -6.15 -12.50 -20.52
C ALA A 592 -5.38 -13.70 -19.93
N TRP A 593 -5.96 -14.91 -19.93
CA TRP A 593 -5.33 -16.07 -19.31
C TRP A 593 -5.67 -17.41 -19.96
N TYR A 594 -4.70 -18.31 -19.91
CA TYR A 594 -4.65 -19.55 -20.68
C TYR A 594 -3.98 -20.66 -19.88
N MET A 595 -4.48 -21.89 -20.03
CA MET A 595 -3.77 -23.08 -19.55
C MET A 595 -2.90 -23.66 -20.67
N ILE A 596 -1.63 -23.91 -20.37
CA ILE A 596 -0.71 -24.64 -21.25
C ILE A 596 -0.62 -26.09 -20.76
N ALA A 597 -0.92 -27.05 -21.62
CA ALA A 597 -0.69 -28.47 -21.35
C ALA A 597 0.49 -28.98 -22.17
N LEU A 598 1.44 -29.64 -21.51
CA LEU A 598 2.67 -30.16 -22.11
C LEU A 598 2.63 -31.70 -22.15
N GLN A 599 2.88 -32.29 -23.32
CA GLN A 599 3.02 -33.74 -23.48
C GLN A 599 4.49 -34.11 -23.66
N ARG A 600 4.98 -35.02 -22.81
CA ARG A 600 6.38 -35.46 -22.80
C ARG A 600 6.52 -36.90 -23.29
N HIS A 601 7.72 -37.27 -23.72
CA HIS A 601 8.10 -38.68 -23.88
C HIS A 601 7.84 -39.43 -22.56
N ALA A 602 7.22 -40.61 -22.65
CA ALA A 602 7.05 -41.52 -21.53
C ALA A 602 8.38 -42.14 -21.09
#